data_AF-A0A8T2KT14-F1
#
_entry.id   AF-A0A8T2KT14-F1
#
_cell.length_a   1.000
_cell.length_b   1.000
_cell.length_c   1.000
_cell.angle_alpha   90.00
_cell.angle_beta   90.00
_cell.angle_gamma   90.00
#
_symmetry.space_group_name_H-M   'P 1'
#
loop_
_entity.id
_entity.type
_entity.pdbx_description
1 polymer ?
#
loop_
_entity_poly.entity_id
_entity_poly.type
_entity_poly.pdbx_seq_one_letter_code
_entity_poly.pdbx_strand_id
1 'polypeptide(L)'
;MSEPRAYKNPYPDYSGPESVQGIFDAHGRLTAAFAGRISSKISELLAVMENGLKSADPRDCTGYTGWAGIALLYLHLHTVYGDPSFLQRAFDHVSRSLKCLTGSRVTFLCGDVGPLAVAAVVYHRLQRPQEAEECINRVLQMHRTVVKSTGNLPNELLYGRVGYLYSLIFINQQLQQEVIPAQYIQQVCDTVLASGHNLSQRMRIVEQSPLMYEWYQEQYVGAAHGLTGIYYYLMQPGFMTDEGRLLALVKPSVDFVCRLKFPTGNYPPCVGDERDLLVHWCHGAPGIIYMLLQAYKVFGVQQYLEDAVRCGEVVWQRGLLKKGYGLCHGAAGNAYCFLSLYKLTQDPKYLYRTCMFADWCMNYGKHGCRTPDTPFSLFEGMAGTIYFLADLLQPLAAKFPAFEV
;
A
#
# COMPACT_ATOMS: atom_id res chain seq x y z
N MET A 1 26.33 16.82 9.72
CA MET A 1 25.25 16.64 8.72
C MET A 1 25.10 15.15 8.45
N SER A 2 23.92 14.57 8.66
CA SER A 2 23.66 13.17 8.32
C SER A 2 23.81 12.94 6.81
N GLU A 3 24.35 11.79 6.40
CA GLU A 3 24.40 11.44 4.98
C GLU A 3 23.00 11.49 4.32
N PRO A 4 22.90 11.98 3.07
CA PRO A 4 21.62 12.01 2.37
C PRO A 4 21.11 10.58 2.14
N ARG A 5 19.83 10.34 2.49
CA ARG A 5 19.15 9.05 2.36
C ARG A 5 18.66 8.73 0.94
N ALA A 6 18.70 9.73 0.05
CA ALA A 6 18.31 9.62 -1.35
C ALA A 6 19.50 9.89 -2.27
N TYR A 7 19.45 9.33 -3.47
CA TYR A 7 20.26 9.77 -4.59
C TYR A 7 19.70 11.09 -5.13
N LYS A 8 20.57 11.92 -5.70
CA LYS A 8 20.12 13.05 -6.51
C LYS A 8 19.39 12.48 -7.73
N ASN A 9 18.16 12.94 -7.97
CA ASN A 9 17.39 12.49 -9.13
C ASN A 9 18.15 12.85 -10.44
N PRO A 10 18.56 11.86 -11.25
CA PRO A 10 19.33 12.11 -12.48
C PRO A 10 18.44 12.46 -13.67
N TYR A 11 17.12 12.26 -13.56
CA TYR A 11 16.19 12.44 -14.65
C TYR A 11 15.78 13.92 -14.76
N PRO A 12 15.73 14.50 -15.98
CA PRO A 12 15.06 15.78 -16.18
C PRO A 12 13.58 15.64 -15.83
N ASP A 13 12.93 16.74 -15.43
CA ASP A 13 11.49 16.72 -15.20
C ASP A 13 10.71 16.85 -16.51
N TYR A 14 9.42 16.53 -16.47
CA TYR A 14 8.52 16.68 -17.60
C TYR A 14 8.51 18.14 -18.09
N SER A 15 8.79 18.32 -19.38
CA SER A 15 8.86 19.65 -20.03
C SER A 15 7.85 19.84 -21.15
N GLY A 16 6.97 18.85 -21.37
CA GLY A 16 5.93 18.89 -22.40
C GLY A 16 5.81 17.58 -23.18
N PRO A 17 4.96 17.53 -24.20
CA PRO A 17 4.70 16.32 -25.00
C PRO A 17 5.95 15.69 -25.63
N GLU A 18 6.97 16.49 -25.96
CA GLU A 18 8.22 15.98 -26.53
C GLU A 18 9.00 15.10 -25.53
N SER A 19 8.94 15.39 -24.23
CA SER A 19 9.66 14.63 -23.20
C SER A 19 9.14 13.21 -22.97
N VAL A 20 7.94 12.89 -23.50
CA VAL A 20 7.31 11.56 -23.36
C VAL A 20 7.41 10.73 -24.63
N GLN A 21 8.09 11.25 -25.67
CA GLN A 21 8.26 10.54 -26.94
C GLN A 21 8.94 9.18 -26.71
N GLY A 22 8.26 8.10 -27.12
CA GLY A 22 8.74 6.73 -26.91
C GLY A 22 8.39 6.13 -25.55
N ILE A 23 7.76 6.86 -24.63
CA ILE A 23 7.35 6.36 -23.30
C ILE A 23 5.86 6.01 -23.28
N PHE A 24 4.98 6.97 -23.58
CA PHE A 24 3.54 6.78 -23.70
C PHE A 24 2.89 7.75 -24.70
N ASP A 25 1.68 7.42 -25.16
CA ASP A 25 0.90 8.24 -26.09
C ASP A 25 0.07 9.34 -25.39
N ALA A 26 -0.62 10.17 -26.16
CA ALA A 26 -1.45 11.27 -25.63
C ALA A 26 -2.61 10.79 -24.72
N HIS A 27 -2.93 9.50 -24.72
CA HIS A 27 -3.95 8.89 -23.85
C HIS A 27 -3.33 8.20 -22.62
N GLY A 28 -2.02 8.36 -22.40
CA GLY A 28 -1.31 7.73 -21.29
C GLY A 28 -1.08 6.24 -21.45
N ARG A 29 -1.25 5.68 -22.66
CA ARG A 29 -0.92 4.28 -22.93
C ARG A 29 0.56 4.16 -23.21
N LEU A 30 1.25 3.26 -22.51
CA LEU A 30 2.68 3.03 -22.74
C LEU A 30 2.93 2.60 -24.18
N THR A 31 4.03 3.07 -24.77
CA THR A 31 4.44 2.59 -26.10
C THR A 31 4.81 1.10 -26.03
N ALA A 32 4.62 0.38 -27.14
CA ALA A 32 5.02 -1.03 -27.21
C ALA A 32 6.50 -1.25 -26.88
N ALA A 33 7.37 -0.31 -27.27
CA ALA A 33 8.80 -0.36 -26.96
C ALA A 33 9.07 -0.26 -25.46
N PHE A 34 8.44 0.69 -24.77
CA PHE A 34 8.63 0.87 -23.32
C PHE A 34 7.99 -0.26 -22.52
N ALA A 35 6.77 -0.66 -22.87
CA ALA A 35 6.09 -1.82 -22.27
C ALA A 35 6.88 -3.13 -22.49
N GLY A 36 7.51 -3.29 -23.65
CA GLY A 36 8.40 -4.41 -23.95
C GLY A 36 9.65 -4.44 -23.08
N ARG A 37 10.28 -3.29 -22.81
CA ARG A 37 11.40 -3.17 -21.86
C ARG A 37 10.99 -3.56 -20.44
N ILE A 38 9.83 -3.07 -19.99
CA ILE A 38 9.27 -3.41 -18.68
C ILE A 38 9.05 -4.92 -18.58
N SER A 39 8.37 -5.52 -19.56
CA SER A 39 8.07 -6.96 -19.58
C SER A 39 9.33 -7.82 -19.61
N SER A 40 10.33 -7.44 -20.41
CA SER A 40 11.62 -8.13 -20.44
C SER A 40 12.31 -8.10 -19.08
N LYS A 41 12.27 -6.95 -18.38
CA LYS A 41 12.88 -6.82 -17.06
C LYS A 41 12.11 -7.58 -15.98
N ILE A 42 10.77 -7.63 -16.06
CA ILE A 42 9.94 -8.46 -15.19
C ILE A 42 10.38 -9.92 -15.29
N SER A 43 10.52 -10.47 -16.50
CA SER A 43 10.97 -11.85 -16.70
C SER A 43 12.36 -12.12 -16.12
N GLU A 44 13.30 -11.19 -16.30
CA GLU A 44 14.65 -11.29 -15.72
C GLU A 44 14.60 -11.31 -14.19
N LEU A 45 13.89 -10.37 -13.57
CA LEU A 45 13.79 -10.27 -12.12
C LEU A 45 13.02 -11.45 -11.53
N LEU A 46 11.98 -11.95 -12.20
CA LEU A 46 11.27 -13.17 -11.79
C LEU A 46 12.21 -14.37 -11.72
N ALA A 47 13.07 -14.57 -12.72
CA ALA A 47 14.05 -15.66 -12.70
C ALA A 47 15.02 -15.56 -11.52
N VAL A 48 15.51 -14.34 -11.22
CA VAL A 48 16.40 -14.09 -10.07
C VAL A 48 15.66 -14.33 -8.75
N MET A 49 14.45 -13.78 -8.62
CA MET A 49 13.60 -13.94 -7.44
C MET A 49 13.32 -15.41 -7.17
N GLU A 50 12.91 -16.16 -8.18
CA GLU A 50 12.59 -17.59 -8.06
C GLU A 50 13.77 -18.43 -7.59
N ASN A 51 14.96 -18.13 -8.09
CA ASN A 51 16.15 -18.81 -7.61
C ASN A 51 16.46 -18.44 -6.15
N GLY A 52 16.30 -17.17 -5.79
CA GLY A 52 16.51 -16.67 -4.43
C GLY A 52 15.52 -17.19 -3.39
N LEU A 53 14.26 -17.39 -3.78
CA LEU A 53 13.21 -17.91 -2.89
C LEU A 53 13.49 -19.33 -2.39
N LYS A 54 14.35 -20.11 -3.06
CA LYS A 54 14.79 -21.43 -2.56
C LYS A 54 15.46 -21.35 -1.18
N SER A 55 16.02 -20.20 -0.82
CA SER A 55 16.71 -19.96 0.46
C SER A 55 15.91 -19.09 1.43
N ALA A 56 14.69 -18.67 1.08
CA ALA A 56 13.84 -17.87 1.96
C ALA A 56 13.29 -18.69 3.14
N ASP A 57 13.00 -18.03 4.28
CA ASP A 57 12.47 -18.70 5.47
C ASP A 57 11.21 -19.51 5.12
N PRO A 58 11.23 -20.85 5.28
CA PRO A 58 10.09 -21.67 4.92
C PRO A 58 8.86 -21.43 5.81
N ARG A 59 9.01 -20.78 6.96
CA ARG A 59 7.96 -20.56 7.96
C ARG A 59 7.27 -19.21 7.84
N ASP A 60 7.85 -18.24 7.13
CA ASP A 60 7.24 -16.92 6.98
C ASP A 60 6.06 -16.98 5.99
N CYS A 61 4.84 -17.04 6.52
CA CYS A 61 3.61 -17.06 5.73
C CYS A 61 3.10 -15.66 5.34
N THR A 62 3.72 -14.58 5.82
CA THR A 62 3.11 -13.25 5.79
C THR A 62 2.93 -12.68 4.38
N GLY A 63 2.02 -11.72 4.24
CA GLY A 63 1.88 -10.91 3.03
C GLY A 63 3.03 -9.91 2.86
N TYR A 64 3.61 -9.46 3.98
CA TYR A 64 4.67 -8.46 4.01
C TYR A 64 6.01 -9.04 3.54
N THR A 65 6.50 -10.11 4.19
CA THR A 65 7.82 -10.69 3.94
C THR A 65 7.82 -12.14 3.42
N GLY A 66 6.67 -12.81 3.48
CA GLY A 66 6.56 -14.25 3.30
C GLY A 66 5.83 -14.72 2.05
N TRP A 67 5.41 -15.99 2.10
CA TRP A 67 4.83 -16.73 0.97
C TRP A 67 3.50 -16.17 0.46
N ALA A 68 2.66 -15.59 1.32
CA ALA A 68 1.42 -14.97 0.86
C ALA A 68 1.68 -13.71 0.02
N GLY A 69 2.77 -12.98 0.29
CA GLY A 69 3.19 -11.83 -0.52
C GLY A 69 3.62 -12.25 -1.93
N ILE A 70 4.35 -13.37 -2.04
CA ILE A 70 4.74 -13.95 -3.34
C ILE A 70 3.52 -14.48 -4.10
N ALA A 71 2.59 -15.12 -3.40
CA ALA A 71 1.33 -15.55 -4.01
C ALA A 71 0.52 -14.36 -4.56
N LEU A 72 0.47 -13.24 -3.83
CA LEU A 72 -0.19 -12.03 -4.28
C LEU A 72 0.46 -11.44 -5.54
N LEU A 73 1.79 -11.44 -5.63
CA LEU A 73 2.49 -11.06 -6.86
C LEU A 73 2.05 -11.92 -8.05
N TYR A 74 2.06 -13.24 -7.90
CA TYR A 74 1.70 -14.14 -9.01
C TYR A 74 0.23 -14.04 -9.40
N LEU A 75 -0.67 -13.82 -8.44
CA LEU A 75 -2.07 -13.54 -8.71
C LEU A 75 -2.25 -12.25 -9.52
N HIS A 76 -1.47 -11.22 -9.21
CA HIS A 76 -1.44 -9.97 -9.96
C HIS A 76 -0.88 -10.17 -11.38
N LEU A 77 0.25 -10.88 -11.53
CA LEU A 77 0.84 -11.20 -12.84
C LEU A 77 -0.13 -11.97 -13.73
N HIS A 78 -0.89 -12.93 -13.18
CA HIS A 78 -1.97 -13.60 -13.91
C HIS A 78 -3.04 -12.61 -14.40
N THR A 79 -3.39 -11.59 -13.60
CA THR A 79 -4.36 -10.56 -13.99
C THR A 79 -3.84 -9.69 -15.14
N VAL A 80 -2.55 -9.35 -15.11
CA VAL A 80 -1.92 -8.48 -16.13
C VAL A 80 -1.67 -9.23 -17.44
N TYR A 81 -1.14 -10.46 -17.36
CA TYR A 81 -0.68 -11.22 -18.54
C TYR A 81 -1.68 -12.27 -19.05
N GLY A 82 -2.64 -12.70 -18.22
CA GLY A 82 -3.59 -13.75 -18.58
C GLY A 82 -2.99 -15.16 -18.72
N ASP A 83 -1.70 -15.35 -18.37
CA ASP A 83 -1.02 -16.64 -18.45
C ASP A 83 -1.42 -17.54 -17.25
N PRO A 84 -2.05 -18.71 -17.48
CA PRO A 84 -2.48 -19.63 -16.43
C PRO A 84 -1.33 -20.16 -15.56
N SER A 85 -0.09 -20.17 -16.07
CA SER A 85 1.07 -20.61 -15.29
C SER A 85 1.30 -19.73 -14.06
N PHE A 86 1.03 -18.43 -14.15
CA PHE A 86 1.10 -17.52 -12.99
C PHE A 86 0.04 -17.85 -11.93
N LEU A 87 -1.17 -18.25 -12.33
CA LEU A 87 -2.18 -18.68 -11.37
C LEU A 87 -1.77 -19.97 -10.65
N GLN A 88 -1.14 -20.90 -11.37
CA GLN A 88 -0.58 -22.11 -10.75
C GLN A 88 0.53 -21.79 -9.75
N ARG A 89 1.43 -20.86 -10.09
CA ARG A 89 2.47 -20.37 -9.16
C ARG A 89 1.86 -19.72 -7.91
N ALA A 90 0.82 -18.91 -8.08
CA ALA A 90 0.09 -18.32 -6.95
C ALA A 90 -0.46 -19.41 -6.02
N PHE A 91 -1.05 -20.47 -6.57
CA PHE A 91 -1.54 -21.62 -5.82
C PHE A 91 -0.44 -22.36 -5.05
N ASP A 92 0.73 -22.58 -5.66
CA ASP A 92 1.85 -23.25 -4.99
C ASP A 92 2.31 -22.45 -3.75
N HIS A 93 2.43 -21.13 -3.89
CA HIS A 93 2.83 -20.23 -2.80
C HIS A 93 1.75 -20.07 -1.72
N VAL A 94 0.46 -19.99 -2.10
CA VAL A 94 -0.66 -20.02 -1.15
C VAL A 94 -0.61 -21.32 -0.34
N SER A 95 -0.50 -22.46 -1.01
CA SER A 95 -0.49 -23.79 -0.37
C SER A 95 0.65 -23.93 0.63
N ARG A 96 1.78 -23.28 0.37
CA ARG A 96 2.88 -23.17 1.33
C ARG A 96 2.54 -22.26 2.51
N SER A 97 2.02 -21.06 2.25
CA SER A 97 1.67 -20.09 3.30
C SER A 97 0.64 -20.64 4.31
N LEU A 98 -0.36 -21.40 3.85
CA LEU A 98 -1.42 -21.97 4.69
C LEU A 98 -0.91 -23.04 5.67
N LYS A 99 0.25 -23.65 5.42
CA LYS A 99 0.88 -24.64 6.32
C LYS A 99 1.61 -23.99 7.50
N CYS A 100 1.77 -22.67 7.47
CA CYS A 100 2.61 -21.92 8.42
C CYS A 100 1.80 -20.88 9.20
N LEU A 101 0.48 -21.05 9.29
CA LEU A 101 -0.39 -20.19 10.09
C LEU A 101 -0.07 -20.31 11.58
N THR A 102 -0.14 -19.19 12.29
CA THR A 102 0.35 -19.09 13.68
C THR A 102 -0.75 -19.00 14.73
N GLY A 103 -1.98 -18.69 14.30
CA GLY A 103 -3.14 -18.43 15.17
C GLY A 103 -3.08 -17.10 15.92
N SER A 104 -2.10 -16.23 15.67
CA SER A 104 -1.77 -15.12 16.58
C SER A 104 -2.07 -13.71 16.06
N ARG A 105 -2.13 -13.51 14.73
CA ARG A 105 -2.24 -12.17 14.11
C ARG A 105 -3.34 -12.15 13.05
N VAL A 106 -4.02 -11.02 12.93
CA VAL A 106 -5.30 -10.89 12.20
C VAL A 106 -5.21 -10.06 10.91
N THR A 107 -4.04 -9.60 10.51
CA THR A 107 -3.90 -8.66 9.39
C THR A 107 -3.51 -9.34 8.09
N PHE A 108 -3.84 -8.71 6.97
CA PHE A 108 -3.38 -9.15 5.65
C PHE A 108 -1.84 -9.22 5.55
N LEU A 109 -1.16 -8.18 6.03
CA LEU A 109 0.27 -8.04 5.83
C LEU A 109 1.09 -8.91 6.76
N CYS A 110 0.78 -8.94 8.05
CA CYS A 110 1.64 -9.62 9.04
C CYS A 110 0.94 -10.73 9.84
N GLY A 111 -0.22 -11.22 9.40
CA GLY A 111 -0.98 -12.23 10.11
C GLY A 111 -1.62 -13.28 9.23
N ASP A 112 -2.38 -14.18 9.86
CA ASP A 112 -2.95 -15.38 9.24
C ASP A 112 -4.03 -15.05 8.20
N VAL A 113 -4.63 -13.86 8.31
CA VAL A 113 -5.68 -13.41 7.39
C VAL A 113 -5.12 -13.15 5.99
N GLY A 114 -3.85 -12.75 5.85
CA GLY A 114 -3.19 -12.58 4.55
C GLY A 114 -3.21 -13.85 3.70
N PRO A 115 -2.58 -14.95 4.17
CA PRO A 115 -2.66 -16.26 3.55
C PRO A 115 -4.07 -16.69 3.19
N LEU A 116 -5.02 -16.56 4.13
CA LEU A 116 -6.41 -16.99 3.94
C LEU A 116 -7.13 -16.16 2.86
N ALA A 117 -6.96 -14.83 2.87
CA ALA A 117 -7.61 -13.94 1.91
C ALA A 117 -7.07 -14.16 0.49
N VAL A 118 -5.74 -14.28 0.33
CA VAL A 118 -5.13 -14.60 -0.96
C VAL A 118 -5.56 -16.00 -1.42
N ALA A 119 -5.63 -16.97 -0.51
CA ALA A 119 -6.09 -18.33 -0.80
C ALA A 119 -7.52 -18.35 -1.32
N ALA A 120 -8.45 -17.65 -0.67
CA ALA A 120 -9.84 -17.58 -1.09
C ALA A 120 -9.98 -17.16 -2.56
N VAL A 121 -9.21 -16.13 -2.97
CA VAL A 121 -9.21 -15.63 -4.35
C VAL A 121 -8.56 -16.62 -5.32
N VAL A 122 -7.43 -17.22 -4.94
CA VAL A 122 -6.76 -18.22 -5.79
C VAL A 122 -7.65 -19.45 -6.00
N TYR A 123 -8.25 -19.98 -4.93
CA TYR A 123 -9.20 -21.10 -5.01
C TYR A 123 -10.42 -20.75 -5.86
N HIS A 124 -10.97 -19.54 -5.70
CA HIS A 124 -12.08 -19.08 -6.54
C HIS A 124 -11.70 -19.06 -8.03
N ARG A 125 -10.56 -18.47 -8.40
CA ARG A 125 -10.10 -18.41 -9.81
C ARG A 125 -9.76 -19.79 -10.37
N LEU A 126 -9.41 -20.75 -9.52
CA LEU A 126 -9.22 -22.16 -9.87
C LEU A 126 -10.52 -22.99 -9.89
N GLN A 127 -11.69 -22.35 -9.70
CA GLN A 127 -13.00 -23.01 -9.65
C GLN A 127 -13.10 -24.06 -8.52
N ARG A 128 -12.54 -23.74 -7.37
CA ARG A 128 -12.57 -24.54 -6.14
C ARG A 128 -13.41 -23.84 -5.05
N PRO A 129 -14.74 -23.83 -5.19
CA PRO A 129 -15.62 -23.00 -4.36
C PRO A 129 -15.63 -23.42 -2.89
N GLN A 130 -15.50 -24.71 -2.58
CA GLN A 130 -15.52 -25.21 -1.20
C GLN A 130 -14.30 -24.73 -0.42
N GLU A 131 -13.10 -24.84 -1.00
CA GLU A 131 -11.86 -24.35 -0.36
C GLU A 131 -11.84 -22.82 -0.26
N ALA A 132 -12.40 -22.12 -1.25
CA ALA A 132 -12.56 -20.67 -1.20
C ALA A 132 -13.47 -20.25 -0.03
N GLU A 133 -14.62 -20.91 0.11
CA GLU A 133 -15.58 -20.66 1.18
C GLU A 133 -15.00 -20.99 2.56
N GLU A 134 -14.24 -22.09 2.69
CA GLU A 134 -13.54 -22.43 3.94
C GLU A 134 -12.57 -21.32 4.36
N CYS A 135 -11.79 -20.79 3.41
CA CYS A 135 -10.86 -19.68 3.68
C CYS A 135 -11.62 -18.43 4.15
N ILE A 136 -12.71 -18.06 3.47
CA ILE A 136 -13.54 -16.90 3.85
C ILE A 136 -14.13 -17.09 5.24
N ASN A 137 -14.68 -18.27 5.55
CA ASN A 137 -15.23 -18.57 6.87
C ASN A 137 -14.19 -18.43 7.98
N ARG A 138 -12.94 -18.87 7.74
CA ARG A 138 -11.84 -18.71 8.69
C ARG A 138 -11.43 -17.24 8.88
N VAL A 139 -11.48 -16.42 7.83
CA VAL A 139 -11.30 -14.96 7.94
C VAL A 139 -12.39 -14.34 8.82
N LEU A 140 -13.65 -14.73 8.62
CA LEU A 140 -14.79 -14.20 9.39
C LEU A 140 -14.79 -14.67 10.86
N GLN A 141 -14.25 -15.85 11.17
CA GLN A 141 -14.09 -16.32 12.55
C GLN A 141 -13.21 -15.37 13.39
N MET A 142 -12.23 -14.71 12.78
CA MET A 142 -11.35 -13.76 13.47
C MET A 142 -12.03 -12.42 13.77
N HIS A 143 -13.16 -12.11 13.12
CA HIS A 143 -13.89 -10.83 13.26
C HIS A 143 -14.21 -10.50 14.72
N ARG A 144 -14.66 -11.51 15.49
CA ARG A 144 -15.02 -11.33 16.91
C ARG A 144 -13.86 -10.77 17.74
N THR A 145 -12.63 -11.18 17.44
CA THR A 145 -11.43 -10.68 18.13
C THR A 145 -11.11 -9.25 17.71
N VAL A 146 -11.38 -8.89 16.45
CA VAL A 146 -11.10 -7.56 15.88
C VAL A 146 -12.05 -6.50 16.46
N VAL A 147 -13.34 -6.79 16.54
CA VAL A 147 -14.36 -5.82 17.01
C VAL A 147 -14.54 -5.81 18.54
N LYS A 148 -13.84 -6.68 19.27
CA LYS A 148 -13.92 -6.71 20.73
C LYS A 148 -13.37 -5.42 21.34
N SER A 149 -14.23 -4.65 22.00
CA SER A 149 -13.89 -3.33 22.56
C SER A 149 -12.86 -3.38 23.70
N THR A 150 -12.71 -4.53 24.38
CA THR A 150 -11.76 -4.71 25.49
C THR A 150 -10.41 -5.30 25.06
N GLY A 151 -10.16 -5.43 23.75
CA GLY A 151 -8.93 -6.02 23.23
C GLY A 151 -7.81 -5.00 23.02
N ASN A 152 -6.56 -5.43 23.19
CA ASN A 152 -5.34 -4.62 22.96
C ASN A 152 -4.92 -4.57 21.49
N LEU A 153 -5.80 -4.93 20.55
CA LEU A 153 -5.47 -4.90 19.12
C LEU A 153 -5.29 -3.44 18.68
N PRO A 154 -4.19 -3.09 18.00
CA PRO A 154 -4.00 -1.74 17.48
C PRO A 154 -4.96 -1.45 16.32
N ASN A 155 -4.94 -0.23 15.81
CA ASN A 155 -5.82 0.18 14.71
C ASN A 155 -5.11 0.28 13.36
N GLU A 156 -3.78 0.30 13.34
CA GLU A 156 -3.00 0.53 12.13
C GLU A 156 -2.98 -0.66 11.14
N LEU A 157 -2.28 -0.50 10.02
CA LEU A 157 -2.40 -1.39 8.86
C LEU A 157 -1.62 -2.69 9.03
N LEU A 158 -0.43 -2.68 9.65
CA LEU A 158 0.41 -3.89 9.65
C LEU A 158 -0.05 -4.93 10.67
N TYR A 159 -0.60 -4.49 11.80
CA TYR A 159 -0.97 -5.35 12.94
C TYR A 159 -2.37 -5.08 13.51
N GLY A 160 -3.06 -4.05 13.03
CA GLY A 160 -4.30 -3.58 13.61
C GLY A 160 -5.57 -3.86 12.82
N ARG A 161 -6.65 -3.25 13.29
CA ARG A 161 -8.01 -3.39 12.73
C ARG A 161 -8.09 -3.01 11.26
N VAL A 162 -7.38 -1.97 10.83
CA VAL A 162 -7.36 -1.55 9.41
C VAL A 162 -6.68 -2.60 8.53
N GLY A 163 -5.65 -3.27 9.03
CA GLY A 163 -5.03 -4.41 8.34
C GLY A 163 -5.92 -5.62 8.15
N TYR A 164 -6.88 -5.83 9.06
CA TYR A 164 -7.94 -6.84 8.89
C TYR A 164 -9.02 -6.35 7.92
N LEU A 165 -9.44 -5.09 8.06
CA LEU A 165 -10.42 -4.46 7.19
C LEU A 165 -10.02 -4.56 5.71
N TYR A 166 -8.75 -4.28 5.38
CA TYR A 166 -8.24 -4.47 4.03
C TYR A 166 -8.52 -5.88 3.48
N SER A 167 -8.33 -6.93 4.29
CA SER A 167 -8.57 -8.31 3.85
C SER A 167 -10.01 -8.56 3.42
N LEU A 168 -10.98 -7.98 4.14
CA LEU A 168 -12.40 -8.12 3.82
C LEU A 168 -12.70 -7.46 2.46
N ILE A 169 -12.16 -6.25 2.26
CA ILE A 169 -12.33 -5.47 1.04
C ILE A 169 -11.64 -6.16 -0.13
N PHE A 170 -10.42 -6.65 0.08
CA PHE A 170 -9.65 -7.40 -0.91
C PHE A 170 -10.45 -8.59 -1.44
N ILE A 171 -11.05 -9.40 -0.58
CA ILE A 171 -11.86 -10.55 -0.99
C ILE A 171 -13.04 -10.08 -1.85
N ASN A 172 -13.86 -9.12 -1.37
CA ASN A 172 -15.01 -8.62 -2.13
C ASN A 172 -14.61 -8.06 -3.50
N GLN A 173 -13.55 -7.24 -3.56
CA GLN A 173 -13.07 -6.63 -4.79
C GLN A 173 -12.54 -7.66 -5.78
N GLN A 174 -11.74 -8.63 -5.30
CA GLN A 174 -11.15 -9.65 -6.16
C GLN A 174 -12.16 -10.67 -6.68
N LEU A 175 -13.23 -10.94 -5.93
CA LEU A 175 -14.32 -11.80 -6.37
C LEU A 175 -15.42 -11.04 -7.13
N GLN A 176 -15.35 -9.70 -7.18
CA GLN A 176 -16.34 -8.81 -7.80
C GLN A 176 -17.76 -9.05 -7.28
N GLN A 177 -17.89 -9.47 -6.02
CA GLN A 177 -19.13 -9.87 -5.37
C GLN A 177 -19.08 -9.50 -3.89
N GLU A 178 -20.24 -9.18 -3.30
CA GLU A 178 -20.36 -8.98 -1.86
C GLU A 178 -20.46 -10.32 -1.13
N VAL A 179 -19.36 -11.08 -1.13
CA VAL A 179 -19.29 -12.36 -0.38
C VAL A 179 -19.11 -12.13 1.12
N ILE A 180 -18.52 -10.99 1.50
CA ILE A 180 -18.42 -10.52 2.88
C ILE A 180 -19.42 -9.37 3.04
N PRO A 181 -20.47 -9.54 3.84
CA PRO A 181 -21.50 -8.53 4.00
C PRO A 181 -20.96 -7.20 4.57
N ALA A 182 -21.48 -6.07 4.09
CA ALA A 182 -21.08 -4.73 4.49
C ALA A 182 -21.11 -4.48 6.01
N GLN A 183 -21.96 -5.18 6.76
CA GLN A 183 -22.02 -5.09 8.22
C GLN A 183 -20.69 -5.42 8.91
N TYR A 184 -19.89 -6.35 8.35
CA TYR A 184 -18.59 -6.70 8.91
C TYR A 184 -17.62 -5.53 8.78
N ILE A 185 -17.61 -4.87 7.62
CA ILE A 185 -16.81 -3.67 7.36
C ILE A 185 -17.22 -2.54 8.31
N GLN A 186 -18.52 -2.26 8.41
CA GLN A 186 -19.06 -1.19 9.25
C GLN A 186 -18.72 -1.39 10.74
N GLN A 187 -18.85 -2.61 11.26
CA GLN A 187 -18.51 -2.91 12.66
C GLN A 187 -17.02 -2.70 12.98
N VAL A 188 -16.12 -2.99 12.02
CA VAL A 188 -14.69 -2.69 12.19
C VAL A 188 -14.48 -1.17 12.22
N CYS A 189 -15.08 -0.42 11.29
CA CYS A 189 -15.00 1.03 11.24
C CYS A 189 -15.52 1.69 12.52
N ASP A 190 -16.68 1.27 13.02
CA ASP A 190 -17.26 1.77 14.28
C ASP A 190 -16.33 1.51 15.47
N THR A 191 -15.70 0.34 15.51
CA THR A 191 -14.72 0.00 16.57
C THR A 191 -13.48 0.90 16.48
N VAL A 192 -12.98 1.16 15.27
CA VAL A 192 -11.84 2.05 15.03
C VAL A 192 -12.16 3.50 15.42
N LEU A 193 -13.36 4.00 15.10
CA LEU A 193 -13.81 5.33 15.49
C LEU A 193 -13.92 5.47 17.01
N ALA A 194 -14.60 4.53 17.65
CA ALA A 194 -14.76 4.52 19.10
C ALA A 194 -13.40 4.46 19.82
N SER A 195 -12.49 3.59 19.35
CA SER A 195 -11.14 3.49 19.88
C SER A 195 -10.35 4.79 19.73
N GLY A 196 -10.44 5.44 18.57
CA GLY A 196 -9.70 6.68 18.29
C GLY A 196 -10.22 7.86 19.09
N HIS A 197 -11.54 7.97 19.24
CA HIS A 197 -12.17 9.00 20.05
C HIS A 197 -11.81 8.84 21.54
N ASN A 198 -11.88 7.61 22.05
CA ASN A 198 -11.50 7.30 23.43
C ASN A 198 -10.05 7.68 23.73
N LEU A 199 -9.11 7.39 22.82
CA LEU A 199 -7.71 7.77 23.03
C LEU A 199 -7.54 9.30 22.99
N SER A 200 -8.16 9.99 22.05
CA SER A 200 -8.14 11.46 21.98
C SER A 200 -8.67 12.11 23.28
N GLN A 201 -9.77 11.59 23.83
CA GLN A 201 -10.32 12.01 25.13
C GLN A 201 -9.33 11.80 26.28
N ARG A 202 -8.72 10.61 26.37
CA ARG A 202 -7.71 10.32 27.42
C ARG A 202 -6.49 11.23 27.33
N MET A 203 -6.06 11.54 26.11
CA MET A 203 -4.96 12.46 25.84
C MET A 203 -5.35 13.94 26.00
N ARG A 204 -6.65 14.25 26.15
CA ARG A 204 -7.20 15.61 26.26
C ARG A 204 -6.89 16.50 25.04
N ILE A 205 -6.97 15.92 23.85
CA ILE A 205 -6.70 16.61 22.58
C ILE A 205 -7.89 16.63 21.62
N VAL A 206 -9.10 16.34 22.10
CA VAL A 206 -10.33 16.26 21.27
C VAL A 206 -10.56 17.53 20.45
N GLU A 207 -10.28 18.71 21.03
CA GLU A 207 -10.40 19.99 20.34
C GLU A 207 -9.37 20.17 19.21
N GLN A 208 -8.21 19.52 19.30
CA GLN A 208 -7.15 19.57 18.29
C GLN A 208 -7.34 18.50 17.22
N SER A 209 -7.73 17.30 17.63
CA SER A 209 -7.95 16.11 16.79
C SER A 209 -8.97 15.19 17.47
N PRO A 210 -10.23 15.14 17.03
CA PRO A 210 -11.27 14.31 17.66
C PRO A 210 -10.98 12.82 17.70
N LEU A 211 -10.10 12.33 16.83
CA LEU A 211 -9.59 10.97 16.80
C LEU A 211 -8.07 11.00 16.97
N MET A 212 -7.52 10.05 17.75
CA MET A 212 -6.07 9.83 17.85
C MET A 212 -5.78 8.33 17.94
N TYR A 213 -4.62 7.91 17.45
CA TYR A 213 -4.19 6.51 17.47
C TYR A 213 -2.72 6.40 17.85
N GLU A 214 -2.35 5.26 18.43
CA GLU A 214 -0.98 4.94 18.78
C GLU A 214 -0.67 3.47 18.48
N TRP A 215 0.60 3.19 18.27
CA TRP A 215 1.16 1.84 18.16
C TRP A 215 2.58 1.88 18.70
N TYR A 216 2.99 0.86 19.49
CA TYR A 216 4.25 0.87 20.24
C TYR A 216 4.55 2.20 20.96
N GLN A 217 3.55 2.73 21.68
CA GLN A 217 3.66 3.96 22.50
C GLN A 217 3.93 5.25 21.72
N GLU A 218 3.80 5.23 20.40
CA GLU A 218 4.05 6.37 19.52
C GLU A 218 2.81 6.72 18.70
N GLN A 219 2.54 8.02 18.51
CA GLN A 219 1.51 8.50 17.59
C GLN A 219 2.08 8.60 16.18
N TYR A 220 2.18 7.44 15.51
CA TYR A 220 2.66 7.36 14.14
C TYR A 220 1.78 8.15 13.17
N VAL A 221 2.40 8.86 12.22
CA VAL A 221 1.68 9.69 11.25
C VAL A 221 1.46 8.97 9.92
N GLY A 222 2.42 8.16 9.48
CA GLY A 222 2.47 7.53 8.16
C GLY A 222 1.43 6.43 7.88
N ALA A 223 1.48 5.85 6.68
CA ALA A 223 0.45 4.91 6.21
C ALA A 223 0.51 3.52 6.85
N ALA A 224 1.70 3.02 7.18
CA ALA A 224 1.88 1.67 7.71
C ALA A 224 1.34 1.53 9.15
N HIS A 225 1.78 2.43 10.02
CA HIS A 225 1.54 2.32 11.48
C HIS A 225 0.65 3.42 12.05
N GLY A 226 0.19 4.35 11.22
CA GLY A 226 -0.20 5.66 11.70
C GLY A 226 -1.56 6.18 11.24
N LEU A 227 -1.79 7.42 11.65
CA LEU A 227 -3.00 8.20 11.43
C LEU A 227 -3.44 8.20 9.95
N THR A 228 -2.49 8.38 9.04
CA THR A 228 -2.77 8.45 7.59
C THR A 228 -3.44 7.18 7.07
N GLY A 229 -2.90 6.01 7.41
CA GLY A 229 -3.46 4.74 6.96
C GLY A 229 -4.87 4.55 7.50
N ILE A 230 -5.09 4.90 8.76
CA ILE A 230 -6.39 4.77 9.42
C ILE A 230 -7.42 5.73 8.81
N TYR A 231 -7.10 7.01 8.66
CA TYR A 231 -8.02 8.00 8.09
C TYR A 231 -8.29 7.74 6.61
N TYR A 232 -7.32 7.27 5.83
CA TYR A 232 -7.54 6.85 4.45
C TYR A 232 -8.65 5.79 4.35
N TYR A 233 -8.67 4.80 5.25
CA TYR A 233 -9.71 3.77 5.28
C TYR A 233 -11.06 4.28 5.79
N LEU A 234 -11.06 5.11 6.84
CA LEU A 234 -12.32 5.69 7.36
C LEU A 234 -13.03 6.58 6.34
N MET A 235 -12.29 7.16 5.39
CA MET A 235 -12.85 7.97 4.30
C MET A 235 -13.25 7.16 3.05
N GLN A 236 -13.12 5.84 3.04
CA GLN A 236 -13.51 5.06 1.87
C GLN A 236 -15.04 5.02 1.70
N PRO A 237 -15.54 5.17 0.46
CA PRO A 237 -16.98 5.14 0.21
C PRO A 237 -17.63 3.84 0.70
N GLY A 238 -18.77 3.97 1.39
CA GLY A 238 -19.56 2.84 1.88
C GLY A 238 -19.04 2.17 3.16
N PHE A 239 -17.88 2.58 3.69
CA PHE A 239 -17.34 2.00 4.94
C PHE A 239 -17.99 2.59 6.19
N MET A 240 -18.51 3.80 6.07
CA MET A 240 -19.31 4.49 7.08
C MET A 240 -20.65 4.91 6.46
N THR A 241 -21.74 4.73 7.20
CA THR A 241 -23.10 5.12 6.78
C THR A 241 -23.51 6.51 7.27
N ASP A 242 -22.78 7.06 8.23
CA ASP A 242 -23.07 8.34 8.88
C ASP A 242 -22.09 9.42 8.41
N GLU A 243 -22.52 10.21 7.42
CA GLU A 243 -21.75 11.35 6.90
C GLU A 243 -21.47 12.41 7.98
N GLY A 244 -22.36 12.55 8.97
CA GLY A 244 -22.19 13.48 10.08
C GLY A 244 -20.96 13.13 10.93
N ARG A 245 -20.73 11.84 11.21
CA ARG A 245 -19.51 11.38 11.90
C ARG A 245 -18.25 11.64 11.07
N LEU A 246 -18.32 11.47 9.75
CA LEU A 246 -17.18 11.72 8.87
C LEU A 246 -16.73 13.19 8.96
N LEU A 247 -17.68 14.12 8.89
CA LEU A 247 -17.41 15.55 9.00
C LEU A 247 -17.01 15.99 10.42
N ALA A 248 -17.64 15.42 11.46
CA ALA A 248 -17.39 15.82 12.84
C ALA A 248 -16.12 15.22 13.45
N LEU A 249 -15.74 14.00 13.07
CA LEU A 249 -14.63 13.27 13.69
C LEU A 249 -13.44 13.11 12.75
N VAL A 250 -13.67 12.62 11.53
CA VAL A 250 -12.59 12.24 10.62
C VAL A 250 -11.95 13.46 9.98
N LYS A 251 -12.74 14.35 9.38
CA LYS A 251 -12.23 15.56 8.71
C LYS A 251 -11.31 16.41 9.59
N PRO A 252 -11.69 16.85 10.81
CA PRO A 252 -10.78 17.65 11.66
C PRO A 252 -9.53 16.88 12.10
N SER A 253 -9.59 15.55 12.19
CA SER A 253 -8.43 14.70 12.50
C SER A 253 -7.48 14.55 11.30
N VAL A 254 -8.02 14.53 10.08
CA VAL A 254 -7.23 14.66 8.83
C VAL A 254 -6.57 16.04 8.77
N ASP A 255 -7.31 17.10 9.08
CA ASP A 255 -6.77 18.47 9.13
C ASP A 255 -5.62 18.59 10.15
N PHE A 256 -5.69 17.86 11.27
CA PHE A 256 -4.58 17.74 12.22
C PHE A 256 -3.32 17.17 11.56
N VAL A 257 -3.43 16.06 10.83
CA VAL A 257 -2.29 15.47 10.10
C VAL A 257 -1.71 16.46 9.08
N CYS A 258 -2.55 17.18 8.33
CA CYS A 258 -2.11 18.19 7.36
C CYS A 258 -1.26 19.30 8.00
N ARG A 259 -1.54 19.67 9.26
CA ARG A 259 -0.76 20.66 10.02
C ARG A 259 0.61 20.17 10.47
N LEU A 260 0.86 18.85 10.50
CA LEU A 260 2.16 18.27 10.87
C LEU A 260 3.21 18.36 9.75
N LYS A 261 2.80 18.81 8.57
CA LYS A 261 3.67 18.93 7.39
C LYS A 261 4.89 19.82 7.67
N PHE A 262 6.07 19.32 7.33
CA PHE A 262 7.31 20.09 7.39
C PHE A 262 7.33 21.21 6.33
N PRO A 263 8.19 22.24 6.49
CA PRO A 263 8.37 23.28 5.48
C PRO A 263 8.72 22.75 4.08
N THR A 264 9.39 21.59 4.01
CA THR A 264 9.75 20.91 2.75
C THR A 264 8.56 20.27 2.03
N GLY A 265 7.41 20.14 2.69
CA GLY A 265 6.25 19.39 2.20
C GLY A 265 6.24 17.91 2.60
N ASN A 266 7.29 17.41 3.26
CA ASN A 266 7.31 16.05 3.82
C ASN A 266 6.59 16.00 5.18
N TYR A 267 6.46 14.81 5.77
CA TYR A 267 5.77 14.61 7.04
C TYR A 267 6.62 13.82 8.04
N PRO A 268 6.47 14.07 9.35
CA PRO A 268 7.21 13.37 10.38
C PRO A 268 6.78 11.90 10.49
N PRO A 269 7.64 11.00 10.99
CA PRO A 269 7.26 9.61 11.28
C PRO A 269 6.21 9.51 12.39
N CYS A 270 6.35 10.32 13.45
CA CYS A 270 5.49 10.40 14.63
C CYS A 270 5.16 11.87 14.95
N VAL A 271 4.05 12.11 15.65
CA VAL A 271 3.71 13.45 16.16
C VAL A 271 4.86 13.97 17.04
N GLY A 272 5.30 15.20 16.79
CA GLY A 272 6.39 15.84 17.54
C GLY A 272 7.82 15.52 17.05
N ASP A 273 7.99 14.66 16.04
CA ASP A 273 9.31 14.43 15.44
C ASP A 273 9.70 15.61 14.52
N GLU A 274 10.89 16.18 14.73
CA GLU A 274 11.42 17.30 13.95
C GLU A 274 12.33 16.84 12.79
N ARG A 275 12.61 15.54 12.67
CA ARG A 275 13.56 14.99 11.70
C ARG A 275 12.90 14.71 10.36
N ASP A 276 13.05 15.66 9.43
CA ASP A 276 12.63 15.48 8.04
C ASP A 276 13.60 14.59 7.23
N LEU A 277 13.48 13.26 7.42
CA LEU A 277 14.40 12.28 6.81
C LEU A 277 13.72 11.21 5.95
N LEU A 278 12.54 10.74 6.35
CA LEU A 278 11.92 9.56 5.74
C LEU A 278 11.01 9.96 4.58
N VAL A 279 11.28 9.42 3.40
CA VAL A 279 10.45 9.58 2.20
C VAL A 279 10.04 8.18 1.76
N HIS A 280 9.22 7.53 2.57
CA HIS A 280 8.78 6.15 2.40
C HIS A 280 7.25 6.06 2.39
N TRP A 281 6.69 4.97 1.86
CA TRP A 281 5.27 4.68 2.04
C TRP A 281 4.92 4.50 3.53
N CYS A 282 5.75 3.79 4.30
CA CYS A 282 5.47 3.58 5.72
C CYS A 282 5.52 4.88 6.54
N HIS A 283 6.45 5.79 6.22
CA HIS A 283 6.65 7.06 6.92
C HIS A 283 7.11 8.16 5.96
N GLY A 284 6.32 9.23 5.88
CA GLY A 284 6.57 10.39 5.03
C GLY A 284 5.64 10.50 3.84
N ALA A 285 5.86 11.53 3.02
CA ALA A 285 5.01 11.96 1.91
C ALA A 285 4.46 10.85 1.01
N PRO A 286 5.24 9.81 0.61
CA PRO A 286 4.71 8.74 -0.24
C PRO A 286 3.53 7.97 0.34
N GLY A 287 3.42 7.87 1.68
CA GLY A 287 2.26 7.28 2.34
C GLY A 287 1.13 8.28 2.60
N ILE A 288 1.46 9.53 2.89
CA ILE A 288 0.49 10.58 3.23
C ILE A 288 -0.45 10.90 2.07
N ILE A 289 0.07 10.81 0.85
CA ILE A 289 -0.66 11.23 -0.34
C ILE A 289 -2.01 10.52 -0.52
N TYR A 290 -2.13 9.25 -0.14
CA TYR A 290 -3.38 8.50 -0.29
C TYR A 290 -4.50 9.08 0.58
N MET A 291 -4.19 9.47 1.83
CA MET A 291 -5.14 10.15 2.70
C MET A 291 -5.53 11.52 2.12
N LEU A 292 -4.56 12.29 1.60
CA LEU A 292 -4.82 13.62 1.03
C LEU A 292 -5.71 13.55 -0.21
N LEU A 293 -5.41 12.63 -1.14
CA LEU A 293 -6.22 12.45 -2.35
C LEU A 293 -7.62 11.94 -2.02
N GLN A 294 -7.74 11.05 -1.02
CA GLN A 294 -9.05 10.60 -0.55
C GLN A 294 -9.83 11.73 0.14
N ALA A 295 -9.18 12.54 0.96
CA ALA A 295 -9.79 13.70 1.60
C ALA A 295 -10.27 14.73 0.57
N TYR A 296 -9.49 14.97 -0.50
CA TYR A 296 -9.93 15.81 -1.62
C TYR A 296 -11.20 15.25 -2.29
N LYS A 297 -11.22 13.94 -2.62
CA LYS A 297 -12.39 13.29 -3.24
C LYS A 297 -13.65 13.38 -2.38
N VAL A 298 -13.50 13.25 -1.06
CA VAL A 298 -14.62 13.18 -0.12
C VAL A 298 -15.11 14.56 0.30
N PHE A 299 -14.19 15.49 0.60
CA PHE A 299 -14.54 16.78 1.18
C PHE A 299 -14.48 17.94 0.18
N GLY A 300 -13.91 17.75 -1.02
CA GLY A 300 -13.82 18.77 -2.07
C GLY A 300 -12.94 19.98 -1.73
N VAL A 301 -12.12 19.91 -0.67
CA VAL A 301 -11.27 21.02 -0.23
C VAL A 301 -9.97 21.03 -1.02
N GLN A 302 -9.74 22.11 -1.78
CA GLN A 302 -8.60 22.25 -2.69
C GLN A 302 -7.22 22.07 -2.01
N GLN A 303 -7.08 22.51 -0.76
CA GLN A 303 -5.83 22.39 0.00
C GLN A 303 -5.31 20.94 0.09
N TYR A 304 -6.21 19.95 0.17
CA TYR A 304 -5.76 18.55 0.22
C TYR A 304 -5.07 18.12 -1.08
N LEU A 305 -5.57 18.58 -2.23
CA LEU A 305 -4.94 18.33 -3.52
C LEU A 305 -3.60 19.08 -3.63
N GLU A 306 -3.54 20.32 -3.20
CA GLU A 306 -2.29 21.11 -3.18
C GLU A 306 -1.20 20.42 -2.33
N ASP A 307 -1.58 19.89 -1.17
CA ASP A 307 -0.68 19.16 -0.29
C ASP A 307 -0.26 17.80 -0.90
N ALA A 308 -1.16 17.12 -1.60
CA ALA A 308 -0.82 15.91 -2.36
C ALA A 308 0.19 16.21 -3.49
N VAL A 309 0.01 17.32 -4.22
CA VAL A 309 0.98 17.78 -5.23
C VAL A 309 2.34 18.08 -4.59
N ARG A 310 2.37 18.71 -3.40
CA ARG A 310 3.62 18.90 -2.64
C ARG A 310 4.27 17.59 -2.24
N CYS A 311 3.51 16.57 -1.85
CA CYS A 311 4.06 15.22 -1.64
C CYS A 311 4.73 14.70 -2.91
N GLY A 312 4.08 14.86 -4.08
CA GLY A 312 4.67 14.51 -5.38
C GLY A 312 6.02 15.19 -5.63
N GLU A 313 6.14 16.49 -5.33
CA GLU A 313 7.42 17.20 -5.47
C GLU A 313 8.51 16.69 -4.52
N VAL A 314 8.17 16.38 -3.26
CA VAL A 314 9.10 15.75 -2.31
C VAL A 314 9.60 14.41 -2.85
N VAL A 315 8.68 13.56 -3.34
CA VAL A 315 9.04 12.25 -3.90
C VAL A 315 9.90 12.40 -5.14
N TRP A 316 9.62 13.37 -6.01
CA TRP A 316 10.45 13.59 -7.20
C TRP A 316 11.90 13.96 -6.85
N GLN A 317 12.08 14.79 -5.82
CA GLN A 317 13.41 15.25 -5.41
C GLN A 317 14.18 14.23 -4.55
N ARG A 318 13.46 13.48 -3.69
CA ARG A 318 14.07 12.68 -2.60
C ARG A 318 13.60 11.22 -2.57
N GLY A 319 12.83 10.77 -3.56
CA GLY A 319 12.19 9.45 -3.57
C GLY A 319 13.04 8.32 -4.16
N LEU A 320 14.18 8.60 -4.78
CA LEU A 320 15.16 7.59 -5.22
C LEU A 320 16.06 7.21 -4.05
N LEU A 321 15.66 6.20 -3.28
CA LEU A 321 16.26 5.91 -1.97
C LEU A 321 17.53 5.07 -2.08
N LYS A 322 18.55 5.42 -1.28
CA LYS A 322 19.71 4.55 -1.02
C LYS A 322 19.34 3.25 -0.30
N LYS A 323 18.15 3.24 0.33
CA LYS A 323 17.61 2.07 1.04
C LYS A 323 17.27 0.91 0.10
N GLY A 324 16.89 1.19 -1.15
CA GLY A 324 16.57 0.15 -2.12
C GLY A 324 15.35 0.47 -2.99
N TYR A 325 14.80 -0.57 -3.61
CA TYR A 325 13.77 -0.47 -4.64
C TYR A 325 12.39 -0.95 -4.20
N GLY A 326 12.25 -1.58 -3.02
CA GLY A 326 11.01 -2.21 -2.55
C GLY A 326 9.81 -1.26 -2.37
N LEU A 327 8.69 -1.83 -1.91
CA LEU A 327 7.41 -1.10 -1.78
C LEU A 327 7.30 -0.31 -0.47
N CYS A 328 7.71 -0.87 0.66
CA CYS A 328 7.50 -0.22 1.95
C CYS A 328 8.29 1.10 2.08
N HIS A 329 9.52 1.09 1.56
CA HIS A 329 10.50 2.16 1.71
C HIS A 329 11.58 2.08 0.63
N GLY A 330 11.16 1.97 -0.62
CA GLY A 330 12.01 1.94 -1.81
C GLY A 330 11.44 2.75 -2.96
N ALA A 331 12.22 2.85 -4.05
CA ALA A 331 11.82 3.62 -5.23
C ALA A 331 10.50 3.14 -5.86
N ALA A 332 10.23 1.83 -5.93
CA ALA A 332 8.99 1.32 -6.51
C ALA A 332 7.76 1.76 -5.71
N GLY A 333 7.82 1.63 -4.38
CA GLY A 333 6.73 2.09 -3.50
C GLY A 333 6.48 3.59 -3.60
N ASN A 334 7.56 4.36 -3.69
CA ASN A 334 7.48 5.80 -3.86
C ASN A 334 6.86 6.20 -5.21
N ALA A 335 7.07 5.43 -6.27
CA ALA A 335 6.52 5.74 -7.60
C ALA A 335 4.98 5.71 -7.64
N TYR A 336 4.32 4.92 -6.80
CA TYR A 336 2.86 4.90 -6.70
C TYR A 336 2.25 6.23 -6.24
N CYS A 337 3.04 7.10 -5.58
CA CYS A 337 2.66 8.48 -5.31
C CYS A 337 2.26 9.20 -6.59
N PHE A 338 3.07 9.05 -7.64
CA PHE A 338 2.80 9.65 -8.94
C PHE A 338 1.64 8.98 -9.67
N LEU A 339 1.51 7.65 -9.61
CA LEU A 339 0.34 6.97 -10.19
C LEU A 339 -0.97 7.46 -9.54
N SER A 340 -0.97 7.66 -8.22
CA SER A 340 -2.14 8.15 -7.50
C SER A 340 -2.51 9.58 -7.91
N LEU A 341 -1.51 10.47 -8.07
CA LEU A 341 -1.72 11.81 -8.62
C LEU A 341 -2.20 11.78 -10.07
N TYR A 342 -1.59 10.93 -10.91
CA TYR A 342 -1.97 10.79 -12.31
C TYR A 342 -3.43 10.34 -12.45
N LYS A 343 -3.85 9.31 -11.71
CA LYS A 343 -5.23 8.82 -11.74
C LYS A 343 -6.25 9.92 -11.41
N LEU A 344 -5.94 10.79 -10.45
CA LEU A 344 -6.84 11.88 -10.07
C LEU A 344 -6.79 13.07 -11.04
N THR A 345 -5.59 13.52 -11.41
CA THR A 345 -5.37 14.79 -12.13
C THR A 345 -5.36 14.64 -13.65
N GLN A 346 -5.08 13.43 -14.14
CA GLN A 346 -4.80 13.14 -15.56
C GLN A 346 -3.63 13.95 -16.14
N ASP A 347 -2.80 14.57 -15.29
CA ASP A 347 -1.63 15.33 -15.73
C ASP A 347 -0.49 14.38 -16.15
N PRO A 348 -0.06 14.39 -17.44
CA PRO A 348 0.95 13.48 -17.96
C PRO A 348 2.31 13.61 -17.25
N LYS A 349 2.59 14.72 -16.56
CA LYS A 349 3.78 14.89 -15.72
C LYS A 349 3.94 13.74 -14.72
N TYR A 350 2.85 13.32 -14.08
CA TYR A 350 2.92 12.28 -13.05
C TYR A 350 3.12 10.88 -13.65
N LEU A 351 2.52 10.59 -14.81
CA LEU A 351 2.82 9.36 -15.53
C LEU A 351 4.29 9.32 -15.97
N TYR A 352 4.82 10.44 -16.48
CA TYR A 352 6.24 10.58 -16.82
C TYR A 352 7.16 10.29 -15.63
N ARG A 353 6.92 10.92 -14.48
CA ARG A 353 7.72 10.68 -13.25
C ARG A 353 7.64 9.22 -12.81
N THR A 354 6.48 8.58 -12.95
CA THR A 354 6.33 7.14 -12.71
C THR A 354 7.24 6.32 -13.62
N CYS A 355 7.25 6.61 -14.92
CA CYS A 355 8.09 5.92 -15.90
C CYS A 355 9.59 6.11 -15.62
N MET A 356 10.01 7.29 -15.15
CA MET A 356 11.42 7.51 -14.75
C MET A 356 11.80 6.68 -13.52
N PHE A 357 10.90 6.56 -12.54
CA PHE A 357 11.12 5.67 -11.39
C PHE A 357 11.10 4.19 -11.79
N ALA A 358 10.32 3.82 -12.81
CA ALA A 358 10.38 2.48 -13.41
C ALA A 358 11.69 2.23 -14.13
N ASP A 359 12.23 3.20 -14.89
CA ASP A 359 13.56 3.09 -15.49
C ASP A 359 14.65 2.91 -14.43
N TRP A 360 14.56 3.64 -13.31
CA TRP A 360 15.45 3.45 -12.16
C TRP A 360 15.38 2.02 -11.61
N CYS A 361 14.15 1.51 -11.43
CA CYS A 361 13.90 0.14 -10.96
C CYS A 361 14.35 -0.92 -11.97
N MET A 362 14.26 -0.66 -13.28
CA MET A 362 14.75 -1.57 -14.31
C MET A 362 16.28 -1.69 -14.31
N ASN A 363 16.96 -0.73 -13.70
CA ASN A 363 18.40 -0.79 -13.40
C ASN A 363 18.69 -1.35 -11.99
N TYR A 364 17.83 -2.28 -11.52
CA TYR A 364 17.96 -2.95 -10.23
C TYR A 364 19.39 -3.44 -9.97
N GLY A 365 19.90 -3.17 -8.77
CA GLY A 365 21.24 -3.58 -8.34
C GLY A 365 22.41 -2.75 -8.87
N LYS A 366 22.19 -1.81 -9.81
CA LYS A 366 23.28 -1.02 -10.42
C LYS A 366 23.67 0.25 -9.64
N HIS A 367 22.87 0.65 -8.66
CA HIS A 367 23.05 1.93 -7.95
C HIS A 367 23.79 1.83 -6.61
N GLY A 368 24.21 0.62 -6.21
CA GLY A 368 24.87 0.40 -4.91
C GLY A 368 23.94 0.48 -3.70
N CYS A 369 22.64 0.21 -3.89
CA CYS A 369 21.68 0.10 -2.79
C CYS A 369 22.04 -1.08 -1.87
N ARG A 370 21.64 -0.96 -0.59
CA ARG A 370 21.75 -2.09 0.35
C ARG A 370 20.83 -3.23 -0.07
N THR A 371 21.23 -4.46 0.22
CA THR A 371 20.36 -5.63 0.12
C THR A 371 19.31 -5.57 1.25
N PRO A 372 18.02 -5.75 0.96
CA PRO A 372 16.98 -5.83 2.00
C PRO A 372 17.16 -7.05 2.92
N ASP A 373 16.58 -7.00 4.12
CA ASP A 373 16.62 -8.11 5.08
C ASP A 373 15.94 -9.36 4.51
N THR A 374 14.84 -9.18 3.77
CA THR A 374 14.19 -10.21 2.95
C THR A 374 14.24 -9.85 1.46
N PRO A 375 15.34 -10.16 0.75
CA PRO A 375 15.65 -9.59 -0.58
C PRO A 375 14.62 -9.85 -1.67
N PHE A 376 13.77 -10.87 -1.49
CA PHE A 376 12.81 -11.34 -2.49
C PHE A 376 11.35 -11.12 -2.08
N SER A 377 11.10 -10.56 -0.89
CA SER A 377 9.74 -10.36 -0.39
C SER A 377 8.96 -9.28 -1.13
N LEU A 378 7.64 -9.24 -0.89
CA LEU A 378 6.74 -8.27 -1.50
C LEU A 378 7.05 -6.85 -1.00
N PHE A 379 7.15 -6.61 0.31
CA PHE A 379 7.24 -5.24 0.82
C PHE A 379 8.66 -4.68 0.90
N GLU A 380 9.68 -5.53 1.07
CA GLU A 380 11.08 -5.08 1.19
C GLU A 380 11.89 -5.37 -0.07
N GLY A 381 11.56 -6.45 -0.76
CA GLY A 381 12.39 -7.07 -1.77
C GLY A 381 11.94 -6.90 -3.22
N MET A 382 12.48 -7.81 -4.03
CA MET A 382 12.34 -7.83 -5.47
C MET A 382 10.91 -8.06 -5.94
N ALA A 383 10.11 -8.87 -5.23
CA ALA A 383 8.72 -9.13 -5.61
C ALA A 383 7.90 -7.83 -5.66
N GLY A 384 8.13 -6.90 -4.75
CA GLY A 384 7.49 -5.59 -4.77
C GLY A 384 7.88 -4.71 -5.96
N THR A 385 9.15 -4.79 -6.37
CA THR A 385 9.61 -4.06 -7.55
C THR A 385 8.98 -4.63 -8.82
N ILE A 386 8.90 -5.97 -8.92
CA ILE A 386 8.23 -6.66 -10.03
C ILE A 386 6.75 -6.29 -10.07
N TYR A 387 6.08 -6.28 -8.90
CA TYR A 387 4.66 -5.91 -8.80
C TYR A 387 4.43 -4.51 -9.40
N PHE A 388 5.20 -3.51 -8.96
CA PHE A 388 5.12 -2.15 -9.50
C PHE A 388 5.33 -2.09 -11.02
N LEU A 389 6.34 -2.78 -11.54
CA LEU A 389 6.63 -2.79 -12.97
C LEU A 389 5.47 -3.41 -13.77
N ALA A 390 4.86 -4.49 -13.27
CA ALA A 390 3.71 -5.13 -13.90
C ALA A 390 2.48 -4.21 -13.87
N ASP A 391 2.23 -3.57 -12.72
CA ASP A 391 1.09 -2.68 -12.53
C ASP A 391 1.16 -1.42 -13.42
N LEU A 392 2.38 -0.91 -13.65
CA LEU A 392 2.62 0.21 -14.57
C LEU A 392 2.22 -0.11 -16.02
N LEU A 393 2.13 -1.37 -16.43
CA LEU A 393 1.63 -1.73 -17.76
C LEU A 393 0.17 -1.31 -17.95
N GLN A 394 -0.57 -1.09 -16.87
CA GLN A 394 -1.95 -0.61 -16.87
C GLN A 394 -2.11 0.60 -15.90
N PRO A 395 -1.54 1.78 -16.20
CA PRO A 395 -1.38 2.87 -15.24
C PRO A 395 -2.65 3.34 -14.53
N LEU A 396 -3.80 3.31 -15.22
CA LEU A 396 -5.09 3.73 -14.65
C LEU A 396 -5.72 2.66 -13.73
N ALA A 397 -5.38 1.38 -13.93
CA ALA A 397 -5.83 0.29 -13.09
C ALA A 397 -4.89 0.04 -11.90
N ALA A 398 -3.68 0.62 -11.95
CA ALA A 398 -2.62 0.41 -10.97
C ALA A 398 -3.05 0.79 -9.55
N LYS A 399 -2.71 -0.04 -8.56
CA LYS A 399 -2.99 0.18 -7.14
C LYS A 399 -1.81 -0.28 -6.29
N PHE A 400 -1.42 0.53 -5.30
CA PHE A 400 -0.40 0.10 -4.34
C PHE A 400 -0.89 -1.17 -3.61
N PRO A 401 -0.18 -2.30 -3.73
CA PRO A 401 -0.71 -3.58 -3.28
C PRO A 401 -0.83 -3.65 -1.76
N ALA A 402 -1.84 -4.37 -1.29
CA ALA A 402 -2.08 -4.58 0.14
C ALA A 402 -2.36 -3.29 0.94
N PHE A 403 -2.79 -2.23 0.27
CA PHE A 403 -3.14 -0.96 0.91
C PHE A 403 -4.18 -0.13 0.15
N GLU A 404 -3.97 0.15 -1.14
CA GLU A 404 -4.89 1.00 -1.92
C GLU A 404 -6.11 0.19 -2.36
N VAL A 405 -7.31 0.73 -2.13
CA VAL A 405 -8.60 0.07 -2.41
C VAL A 405 -9.42 0.78 -3.46
#